data_AF-A0A3N4PXZ4-F1
#
_entry.id   AF-A0A3N4PXZ4-F1
#
_cell.length_a   1.000
_cell.length_b   1.000
_cell.length_c   1.000
_cell.angle_alpha   90.00
_cell.angle_beta   90.00
_cell.angle_gamma   90.00
#
_symmetry.space_group_name_H-M   'P 1'
#
loop_
_entity.id
_entity.type
_entity.pdbx_description
1 polymer ?
#
loop_
_entity_poly.entity_id
_entity_poly.type
_entity_poly.pdbx_seq_one_letter_code
_entity_poly.pdbx_strand_id
1 'polypeptide(L)'
;MRHTLCTFLLGACLLAAACSASRKARTAGMAPPGNNTAWIQMMDDPKVNYFAAVKVFEEYWKDKPRPTTEHELFSAEDKDAALRSSSYSTSRNPEDPAVKYRFEYKKFLHWKEEVAPYVQPDGRILTPEERINIWQQQKAQRQ
;
A
#
# COMPACT_ATOMS: atom_id res chain seq x y z
N MET A 1 -26.91 62.17 -41.05
CA MET A 1 -27.71 62.76 -39.96
C MET A 1 -27.92 61.69 -38.90
N ARG A 2 -27.18 61.81 -37.79
CA ARG A 2 -27.71 62.10 -36.44
C ARG A 2 -28.53 60.95 -35.82
N HIS A 3 -27.84 60.25 -34.92
CA HIS A 3 -28.27 59.72 -33.62
C HIS A 3 -29.58 58.91 -33.54
N THR A 4 -29.53 57.70 -32.98
CA THR A 4 -29.90 57.48 -31.56
C THR A 4 -29.72 56.02 -31.10
N LEU A 5 -29.18 55.88 -29.87
CA LEU A 5 -29.51 54.87 -28.83
C LEU A 5 -29.14 53.40 -29.16
N CYS A 6 -28.03 52.80 -28.70
CA CYS A 6 -27.44 52.73 -27.36
C CYS A 6 -28.41 52.18 -26.28
N THR A 7 -28.74 50.90 -26.37
CA THR A 7 -29.28 50.12 -25.25
C THR A 7 -28.98 48.62 -25.41
N PHE A 8 -28.57 48.00 -24.30
CA PHE A 8 -28.44 46.57 -24.00
C PHE A 8 -27.24 45.81 -24.59
N LEU A 9 -26.06 46.05 -24.02
CA LEU A 9 -25.03 45.02 -23.90
C LEU A 9 -25.14 44.39 -22.52
N LEU A 10 -25.73 43.20 -22.49
CA LEU A 10 -25.70 42.26 -21.38
C LEU A 10 -24.25 42.07 -20.93
N GLY A 11 -24.05 42.26 -19.63
CA GLY A 11 -22.77 42.04 -18.96
C GLY A 11 -22.28 40.61 -19.14
N ALA A 12 -21.10 40.51 -19.74
CA ALA A 12 -20.24 39.34 -19.70
C ALA A 12 -19.73 39.10 -18.27
N CYS A 13 -19.69 37.83 -17.85
CA CYS A 13 -18.60 37.23 -17.06
C CYS A 13 -18.93 35.75 -16.86
N LEU A 14 -18.48 34.89 -17.78
CA LEU A 14 -17.27 34.08 -17.62
C LEU A 14 -17.29 33.16 -16.40
N LEU A 15 -17.73 31.93 -16.68
CA LEU A 15 -17.29 30.65 -16.15
C LEU A 15 -15.96 30.72 -15.36
N ALA A 16 -16.03 30.47 -14.06
CA ALA A 16 -14.92 29.96 -13.28
C ALA A 16 -15.42 28.83 -12.36
N ALA A 17 -15.59 27.65 -12.95
CA ALA A 17 -15.70 26.41 -12.20
C ALA A 17 -14.33 26.10 -11.56
N ALA A 18 -14.12 26.62 -10.35
CA ALA A 18 -12.92 26.32 -9.57
C ALA A 18 -13.05 24.91 -8.95
N CYS A 19 -12.63 23.90 -9.71
CA CYS A 19 -12.30 22.58 -9.18
C CYS A 19 -11.23 22.73 -8.09
N SER A 20 -11.66 22.69 -6.83
CA SER A 20 -10.77 22.64 -5.68
C SER A 20 -10.22 21.22 -5.54
N ALA A 21 -9.30 20.84 -6.44
CA ALA A 21 -8.51 19.63 -6.29
C ALA A 21 -7.47 19.88 -5.18
N SER A 22 -7.85 19.52 -3.94
CA SER A 22 -6.96 19.55 -2.78
C SER A 22 -5.82 18.54 -2.99
N ARG A 23 -4.71 19.00 -3.58
CA ARG A 23 -3.47 18.23 -3.65
C ARG A 23 -2.84 18.21 -2.27
N LYS A 24 -3.14 17.17 -1.50
CA LYS A 24 -2.43 16.85 -0.26
C LYS A 24 -0.99 16.46 -0.64
N ALA A 25 -0.08 17.43 -0.58
CA ALA A 25 1.35 17.19 -0.68
C ALA A 25 1.76 16.19 0.41
N ARG A 26 2.19 14.99 0.02
CA ARG A 26 2.81 14.02 0.94
C ARG A 26 4.21 14.55 1.23
N THR A 27 4.36 15.24 2.36
CA THR A 27 5.67 15.43 2.96
C THR A 27 6.23 14.05 3.29
N ALA A 28 7.39 13.73 2.73
CA ALA A 28 8.24 12.63 3.20
C ALA A 28 8.73 13.03 4.60
N GLY A 29 7.88 12.81 5.60
CA GLY A 29 8.15 13.10 7.00
C GLY A 29 8.68 11.85 7.67
N MET A 30 9.95 11.91 8.08
CA MET A 30 10.62 11.05 9.05
C MET A 30 9.62 10.39 10.02
N ALA A 31 9.53 9.06 10.01
CA ALA A 31 8.67 8.31 10.92
C ALA A 31 9.09 8.59 12.38
N PRO A 32 8.13 8.80 13.31
CA PRO A 32 8.44 9.04 14.72
C PRO A 32 9.21 7.85 15.32
N PRO A 33 10.25 8.10 16.14
CA PRO A 33 11.05 7.03 16.74
C PRO A 33 10.28 6.42 17.92
N GLY A 34 9.85 5.17 17.81
CA GLY A 34 9.28 4.41 18.95
C GLY A 34 8.32 3.27 18.60
N ASN A 35 7.86 3.19 17.35
CA ASN A 35 6.83 2.25 16.91
C ASN A 35 7.17 1.84 15.48
N ASN A 36 8.00 0.80 15.36
CA ASN A 36 8.61 0.34 14.09
C ASN A 36 7.59 -0.31 13.12
N THR A 37 6.51 0.40 12.78
CA THR A 37 5.52 0.02 11.77
C THR A 37 5.93 0.52 10.38
N ALA A 38 7.21 0.87 10.18
CA ALA A 38 7.71 1.37 8.91
C ALA A 38 7.51 0.35 7.77
N TRP A 39 7.55 -0.95 8.08
CA TRP A 39 7.23 -2.03 7.13
C TRP A 39 5.86 -1.88 6.45
N ILE A 40 4.89 -1.19 7.08
CA ILE A 40 3.57 -0.92 6.48
C ILE A 40 3.71 0.04 5.30
N GLN A 41 4.48 1.12 5.49
CA GLN A 41 4.67 2.16 4.47
C GLN A 41 5.61 1.71 3.36
N MET A 42 6.58 0.84 3.70
CA MET A 42 7.55 0.29 2.77
C MET A 42 6.91 -0.51 1.62
N MET A 43 5.74 -1.11 1.81
CA MET A 43 5.01 -1.80 0.73
C MET A 43 4.59 -0.87 -0.42
N ASP A 44 4.30 0.40 -0.10
CA ASP A 44 3.77 1.38 -1.05
C ASP A 44 4.89 2.27 -1.64
N ASP A 45 6.14 2.09 -1.21
CA ASP A 45 7.29 2.85 -1.71
C ASP A 45 7.88 2.19 -2.97
N PRO A 46 7.84 2.84 -4.14
CA PRO A 46 8.36 2.28 -5.39
C PRO A 46 9.88 2.09 -5.39
N LYS A 47 10.60 2.71 -4.45
CA LYS A 47 12.07 2.62 -4.31
C LYS A 47 12.49 1.75 -3.12
N VAL A 48 11.54 1.07 -2.49
CA VAL A 48 11.83 0.20 -1.36
C VAL A 48 12.85 -0.88 -1.74
N ASN A 49 13.82 -1.11 -0.86
CA ASN A 49 14.66 -2.29 -0.93
C ASN A 49 13.95 -3.46 -0.24
N TYR A 50 13.80 -4.57 -0.97
CA TYR A 50 13.09 -5.75 -0.50
C TYR A 50 13.67 -6.30 0.81
N PHE A 51 14.99 -6.46 0.90
CA PHE A 51 15.63 -7.02 2.09
C PHE A 51 15.50 -6.10 3.30
N ALA A 52 15.59 -4.78 3.08
CA ALA A 52 15.35 -3.81 4.14
C ALA A 52 13.91 -3.91 4.69
N ALA A 53 12.90 -4.01 3.81
CA ALA A 53 11.51 -4.14 4.21
C ALA A 53 11.26 -5.43 5.01
N VAL A 54 11.79 -6.55 4.53
CA VAL A 54 11.68 -7.85 5.22
C VAL A 54 12.33 -7.79 6.59
N LYS A 55 13.53 -7.22 6.70
CA LYS A 55 14.23 -7.07 7.98
C LYS A 55 13.40 -6.25 8.98
N VAL A 56 12.89 -5.11 8.57
CA VAL A 56 12.05 -4.24 9.43
C VAL A 56 10.77 -4.96 9.87
N PHE A 57 10.14 -5.71 8.97
CA PHE A 57 8.98 -6.53 9.29
C PHE A 57 9.32 -7.63 10.32
N GLU A 58 10.40 -8.38 10.10
CA GLU A 58 10.82 -9.46 10.99
C GLU A 58 11.20 -8.93 12.37
N GLU A 59 11.94 -7.82 12.45
CA GLU A 59 12.28 -7.15 13.70
C GLU A 59 11.03 -6.68 14.46
N TYR A 60 10.02 -6.17 13.75
CA TYR A 60 8.77 -5.77 14.38
C TYR A 60 8.05 -6.97 15.03
N TRP A 61 7.98 -8.11 14.34
CA TRP A 61 7.23 -9.29 14.78
C TRP A 61 8.02 -10.29 15.63
N LYS A 62 9.33 -10.10 15.81
CA LYS A 62 10.22 -11.03 16.53
C LYS A 62 9.69 -11.45 17.91
N ASP A 63 9.21 -10.49 18.69
CA ASP A 63 8.76 -10.69 20.07
C ASP A 63 7.24 -10.51 20.23
N LYS A 64 6.47 -10.66 19.14
CA LYS A 64 5.00 -10.46 19.12
C LYS A 64 4.28 -11.70 18.60
N PRO A 65 3.07 -12.00 19.11
CA PRO A 65 2.22 -13.01 18.48
C PRO A 65 1.87 -12.55 17.06
N ARG A 66 1.95 -13.46 16.09
CA ARG A 66 1.57 -13.17 14.71
C ARG A 66 0.05 -13.30 14.53
N PRO A 67 -0.58 -12.55 13.62
CA PRO A 67 -1.97 -12.77 13.25
C PRO A 67 -2.20 -14.19 12.74
N THR A 68 -3.33 -14.79 13.11
CA THR A 68 -3.79 -16.08 12.59
C THR A 68 -4.13 -15.93 11.12
N THR A 69 -3.71 -16.88 10.29
CA THR A 69 -4.02 -16.92 8.86
C THR A 69 -5.35 -17.63 8.60
N GLU A 70 -5.97 -17.38 7.44
CA GLU A 70 -7.21 -18.07 7.07
C GLU A 70 -7.00 -19.58 6.91
N HIS A 71 -5.84 -20.01 6.41
CA HIS A 71 -5.54 -21.42 6.25
C HIS A 71 -5.49 -22.15 7.59
N GLU A 72 -4.83 -21.58 8.61
CA GLU A 72 -4.81 -22.12 9.98
C GLU A 72 -6.24 -22.22 10.57
N LEU A 73 -7.08 -21.22 10.31
CA LEU A 73 -8.46 -21.23 10.80
C LEU A 73 -9.34 -22.28 10.09
N PHE A 74 -9.19 -22.44 8.78
CA PHE A 74 -10.00 -23.38 8.00
C PHE A 74 -9.55 -24.84 8.11
N SER A 75 -8.27 -25.07 8.43
CA SER A 75 -7.68 -26.40 8.64
C SER A 75 -7.86 -26.94 10.05
N ALA A 76 -8.31 -26.11 11.00
CA ALA A 76 -8.54 -26.53 12.38
C ALA A 76 -9.67 -27.58 12.47
N GLU A 77 -9.44 -28.62 13.27
CA GLU A 77 -10.44 -29.65 13.57
C GLU A 77 -11.65 -29.04 14.32
N ASP A 78 -11.38 -28.22 15.34
CA ASP A 78 -12.38 -27.41 16.05
C ASP A 78 -12.26 -25.95 15.63
N LYS A 79 -13.11 -25.55 14.68
CA LYS A 79 -13.15 -24.18 14.13
C LYS A 79 -13.59 -23.15 15.16
N ASP A 80 -14.46 -23.51 16.09
CA ASP A 80 -14.98 -22.57 17.09
C ASP A 80 -13.94 -22.30 18.18
N ALA A 81 -13.20 -23.32 18.62
CA ALA A 81 -12.04 -23.15 19.49
C ALA A 81 -10.91 -22.35 18.80
N ALA A 82 -10.64 -22.65 17.52
CA ALA A 82 -9.65 -21.91 16.75
C ALA A 82 -10.04 -20.43 16.58
N LEU A 83 -11.29 -20.14 16.25
CA LEU A 83 -11.78 -18.76 16.10
C LEU A 83 -11.64 -17.98 17.41
N ARG A 84 -12.02 -18.58 18.56
CA ARG A 84 -11.94 -17.94 19.88
C ARG A 84 -10.50 -17.59 20.30
N SER A 85 -9.52 -18.39 19.90
CA SER A 85 -8.10 -18.15 20.21
C SER A 85 -7.38 -17.29 19.15
N SER A 86 -7.94 -17.17 17.95
CA SER A 86 -7.35 -16.43 16.82
C SER A 86 -7.35 -14.91 17.00
N SER A 87 -6.57 -14.23 16.15
CA SER A 87 -6.61 -12.76 16.00
C SER A 87 -7.95 -12.20 15.47
N TYR A 88 -8.89 -13.06 15.05
CA TYR A 88 -10.25 -12.66 14.62
C TYR A 88 -11.27 -12.69 15.77
N SER A 89 -10.88 -13.20 16.95
CA SER A 89 -11.76 -13.25 18.10
C SER A 89 -12.12 -11.86 18.60
N THR A 90 -13.41 -11.63 18.85
CA THR A 90 -13.94 -10.36 19.37
C THR A 90 -13.57 -10.12 20.84
N SER A 91 -13.13 -11.14 21.57
CA SER A 91 -12.73 -11.02 22.98
C SER A 91 -11.28 -10.57 23.18
N ARG A 92 -10.47 -10.51 22.11
CA ARG A 92 -9.07 -10.08 22.22
C ARG A 92 -8.96 -8.56 22.38
N ASN A 93 -7.87 -8.13 23.02
CA ASN A 93 -7.55 -6.72 23.13
C ASN A 93 -7.33 -6.11 21.73
N PRO A 94 -8.06 -5.05 21.33
CA PRO A 94 -7.89 -4.40 20.03
C PRO A 94 -6.51 -3.77 19.84
N GLU A 95 -5.78 -3.49 20.92
CA GLU A 95 -4.41 -2.97 20.88
C GLU A 95 -3.35 -4.08 20.76
N ASP A 96 -3.74 -5.36 20.82
CA ASP A 96 -2.86 -6.46 20.50
C ASP A 96 -2.37 -6.31 19.04
N PRO A 97 -1.05 -6.26 18.79
CA PRO A 97 -0.50 -6.14 17.44
C PRO A 97 -1.08 -7.17 16.45
N ALA A 98 -1.33 -8.40 16.90
CA ALA A 98 -1.89 -9.46 16.07
C ALA A 98 -3.33 -9.15 15.60
N VAL A 99 -4.10 -8.39 16.38
CA VAL A 99 -5.46 -7.95 16.06
C VAL A 99 -5.42 -6.65 15.24
N LYS A 100 -4.63 -5.69 15.74
CA LYS A 100 -4.50 -4.33 15.21
C LYS A 100 -3.96 -4.29 13.79
N TYR A 101 -2.89 -5.04 13.52
CA TYR A 101 -2.17 -5.02 12.24
C TYR A 101 -2.41 -6.27 11.39
N ARG A 102 -3.48 -7.02 11.65
CA ARG A 102 -3.78 -8.27 10.91
C ARG A 102 -3.87 -8.06 9.40
N PHE A 103 -4.48 -6.95 8.99
CA PHE A 103 -4.70 -6.65 7.58
C PHE A 103 -3.38 -6.29 6.89
N GLU A 104 -2.59 -5.42 7.51
CA GLU A 104 -1.29 -5.02 7.02
C GLU A 104 -0.31 -6.18 7.00
N TYR A 105 -0.33 -7.05 8.02
CA TYR A 105 0.47 -8.27 8.05
C TYR A 105 0.17 -9.15 6.84
N LYS A 106 -1.11 -9.41 6.56
CA LYS A 106 -1.53 -10.17 5.37
C LYS A 106 -1.10 -9.47 4.08
N LYS A 107 -1.31 -8.15 3.99
CA LYS A 107 -0.86 -7.34 2.84
C LYS A 107 0.64 -7.47 2.62
N PHE A 108 1.44 -7.48 3.68
CA PHE A 108 2.89 -7.61 3.62
C PHE A 108 3.33 -9.00 3.17
N LEU A 109 2.72 -10.07 3.70
CA LEU A 109 3.02 -11.43 3.24
C LEU A 109 2.72 -11.59 1.75
N HIS A 110 1.56 -11.08 1.31
CA HIS A 110 1.19 -11.11 -0.10
C HIS A 110 2.15 -10.29 -0.96
N TRP A 111 2.44 -9.04 -0.57
CA TRP A 111 3.43 -8.20 -1.25
C TRP A 111 4.78 -8.90 -1.37
N LYS A 112 5.25 -9.54 -0.29
CA LYS A 112 6.52 -10.28 -0.27
C LYS A 112 6.54 -11.39 -1.32
N GLU A 113 5.46 -12.15 -1.44
CA GLU A 113 5.30 -13.22 -2.43
C GLU A 113 5.21 -12.66 -3.86
N GLU A 114 4.44 -11.59 -4.07
CA GLU A 114 4.25 -10.98 -5.39
C GLU A 114 5.54 -10.36 -5.94
N VAL A 115 6.34 -9.70 -5.10
CA VAL A 115 7.56 -9.03 -5.55
C VAL A 115 8.77 -9.97 -5.63
N ALA A 116 8.78 -11.07 -4.89
CA ALA A 116 9.92 -12.00 -4.78
C ALA A 116 10.53 -12.43 -6.13
N PRO A 117 9.74 -12.77 -7.19
CA PRO A 117 10.29 -13.14 -8.49
C PRO A 117 11.05 -12.00 -9.20
N TYR A 118 10.86 -10.77 -8.75
CA TYR A 118 11.37 -9.55 -9.38
C TYR A 118 12.48 -8.89 -8.56
N VAL A 119 12.90 -9.50 -7.45
CA VAL A 119 13.97 -9.01 -6.58
C VAL A 119 15.32 -9.31 -7.23
N GLN A 120 16.15 -8.28 -7.34
CA GLN A 120 17.53 -8.36 -7.80
C GLN A 120 18.47 -8.75 -6.65
N PRO A 121 19.71 -9.21 -6.92
CA PRO A 121 20.65 -9.62 -5.87
C PRO A 121 20.98 -8.55 -4.82
N ASP A 122 20.87 -7.27 -5.18
CA ASP A 122 21.08 -6.12 -4.29
C ASP A 122 19.81 -5.74 -3.48
N GLY A 123 18.70 -6.44 -3.69
CA GLY A 123 17.41 -6.20 -3.04
C GLY A 123 16.54 -5.17 -3.75
N ARG A 124 16.97 -4.62 -4.89
CA ARG A 124 16.15 -3.75 -5.72
C ARG A 124 15.03 -4.58 -6.37
N ILE A 125 13.81 -4.05 -6.40
CA ILE A 125 12.69 -4.69 -7.09
C ILE A 125 12.60 -4.12 -8.51
N LEU A 126 12.48 -4.98 -9.52
CA LEU A 126 12.26 -4.51 -10.90
C LEU A 126 10.93 -3.76 -11.01
N THR A 127 10.94 -2.60 -11.67
CA THR A 127 9.72 -1.86 -11.99
C THR A 127 8.90 -2.58 -13.07
N PRO A 128 7.60 -2.29 -13.20
CA PRO A 128 6.77 -2.85 -14.27
C PRO A 128 7.37 -2.63 -15.67
N GLU A 129 7.95 -1.46 -15.93
CA GLU A 129 8.57 -1.12 -17.21
C GLU A 129 9.81 -1.97 -17.48
N GLU A 130 10.67 -2.16 -16.49
CA GLU A 130 11.84 -3.02 -16.61
C GLU A 130 11.44 -4.47 -16.91
N ARG A 131 10.39 -4.98 -16.24
CA ARG A 131 9.85 -6.33 -16.49
C ARG A 131 9.36 -6.49 -17.93
N ILE A 132 8.65 -5.48 -18.45
CA ILE A 132 8.17 -5.48 -19.85
C ILE A 132 9.36 -5.49 -20.82
N ASN A 133 10.38 -4.68 -20.57
CA ASN A 133 11.56 -4.60 -21.43
C ASN A 133 12.32 -5.93 -21.48
N ILE A 134 12.49 -6.61 -20.34
CA ILE A 134 13.11 -7.94 -20.27
C ILE A 134 12.32 -8.94 -21.11
N TRP A 135 10.98 -8.94 -20.99
CA TRP A 135 10.12 -9.83 -21.78
C TRP A 135 10.23 -9.57 -23.29
N GLN A 136 10.25 -8.30 -23.71
CA GLN A 136 10.41 -7.93 -25.13
C GLN A 136 11.75 -8.41 -25.70
N GLN A 137 12.84 -8.25 -24.94
CA GLN A 137 14.17 -8.72 -25.33
C GLN A 137 14.20 -10.25 -25.48
N GLN A 138 13.63 -10.98 -24.52
CA GLN A 138 13.53 -12.45 -24.59
C GLN A 138 12.67 -12.94 -25.76
N LYS A 139 11.68 -12.15 -26.18
CA LYS A 139 10.85 -12.47 -27.34
C LYS A 139 11.63 -12.29 -28.64
N ALA A 140 12.39 -11.19 -28.77
CA ALA A 140 13.21 -10.90 -29.95
C ALA A 140 14.33 -11.93 -30.17
N GLN A 141 14.96 -12.43 -29.09
CA GLN A 141 16.03 -13.44 -29.17
C GLN A 141 15.54 -14.84 -29.58
N ARG A 142 14.24 -15.10 -29.48
CA ARG A 142 13.62 -16.39 -29.86
C ARG A 142 13.16 -16.43 -31.32
N GLN A 143 13.17 -15.29 -32.01
CA GLN A 143 12.83 -15.15 -33.44
C GLN A 143 14.10 -15.22 -34.27
#